data_AF-A0A093XBL2-F1
#
_entry.id   AF-A0A093XBL2-F1
#
_cell.length_a   1.000
_cell.length_b   1.000
_cell.length_c   1.000
_cell.angle_alpha   90.00
_cell.angle_beta   90.00
_cell.angle_gamma   90.00
#
_symmetry.space_group_name_H-M   'P 1'
#
loop_
_entity.id
_entity.type
_entity.pdbx_description
1 polymer ?
#
loop_
_entity_poly.entity_id
_entity_poly.type
_entity_poly.pdbx_seq_one_letter_code
_entity_poly.pdbx_strand_id
1 'polypeptide(L)'
;MLFRRQKMSEEELELQRMYKSMHNACEELRALQGPGDKNAGRLYRIALEKKGIYGPNGVPIEYARAQTDTPAKEPWDHSWTR
;
A
#
# COMPACT_ATOMS: atom_id res chain seq x y z
N MET A 1 16.48 -26.81 -9.22
CA MET A 1 15.56 -25.66 -9.08
C MET A 1 16.16 -24.58 -8.16
N LEU A 2 17.15 -23.82 -8.63
CA LEU A 2 17.78 -22.75 -7.82
C LEU A 2 17.19 -21.37 -8.12
N PHE A 3 16.99 -21.03 -9.40
CA PHE A 3 16.45 -19.75 -9.83
C PHE A 3 15.09 -19.41 -9.19
N ARG A 4 14.14 -20.36 -9.19
CA ARG A 4 12.81 -20.15 -8.56
C ARG A 4 12.93 -19.86 -7.06
N ARG A 5 13.81 -20.58 -6.35
CA ARG A 5 14.05 -20.38 -4.92
C ARG A 5 14.65 -19.01 -4.65
N GLN A 6 15.59 -18.56 -5.47
CA GLN A 6 16.17 -17.22 -5.37
C GLN A 6 15.10 -16.15 -5.58
N LYS A 7 14.26 -16.28 -6.62
CA LYS A 7 13.15 -15.35 -6.88
C LYS A 7 12.15 -15.26 -5.73
N MET A 8 11.71 -16.40 -5.21
CA MET A 8 10.83 -16.42 -4.03
C MET A 8 11.48 -15.74 -2.83
N SER A 9 12.76 -16.03 -2.57
CA SER A 9 13.48 -15.42 -1.45
C SER A 9 13.61 -13.89 -1.62
N GLU A 10 13.82 -13.39 -2.84
CA GLU A 10 13.86 -11.95 -3.13
C GLU A 10 12.50 -11.30 -2.87
N GLU A 11 11.41 -11.90 -3.35
CA GLU A 11 10.04 -11.41 -3.16
C GLU A 11 9.65 -11.38 -1.68
N GLU A 12 9.94 -12.45 -0.93
CA GLU A 12 9.66 -12.53 0.50
C GLU A 12 10.42 -11.48 1.31
N LEU A 13 11.71 -11.26 1.00
CA LEU A 13 12.52 -10.24 1.66
C LEU A 13 11.98 -8.83 1.39
N GLU A 14 11.53 -8.56 0.17
CA GLU A 14 10.94 -7.27 -0.18
C GLU A 14 9.60 -7.03 0.54
N LEU A 15 8.73 -8.05 0.61
CA LEU A 15 7.50 -7.99 1.40
C LEU A 15 7.78 -7.75 2.89
N GLN A 16 8.79 -8.42 3.46
CA GLN A 16 9.24 -8.20 4.83
C GLN A 16 9.77 -6.77 5.05
N ARG A 17 10.55 -6.24 4.11
CA ARG A 17 11.06 -4.86 4.14
C ARG A 17 9.91 -3.85 4.16
N MET A 18 8.93 -4.01 3.27
CA MET A 18 7.74 -3.16 3.20
C MET A 18 6.93 -3.26 4.50
N TYR A 19 6.67 -4.48 4.99
CA TYR A 19 5.97 -4.71 6.26
C TYR A 19 6.65 -4.01 7.43
N LYS A 20 7.98 -4.17 7.58
CA LYS A 20 8.75 -3.55 8.65
C LYS A 20 8.70 -2.02 8.58
N SER A 21 8.78 -1.46 7.37
CA SER A 21 8.65 -0.02 7.17
C SER A 21 7.27 0.49 7.59
N MET A 22 6.19 -0.18 7.18
CA MET A 22 4.83 0.18 7.60
C MET A 22 4.63 0.02 9.11
N HIS A 23 5.16 -1.05 9.70
CA HIS A 23 5.09 -1.29 11.14
C HIS A 23 5.76 -0.16 11.93
N ASN A 24 7.00 0.20 11.59
CA ASN A 24 7.71 1.29 12.25
C ASN A 24 6.95 2.61 12.15
N ALA A 25 6.42 2.95 10.98
CA ALA A 25 5.63 4.17 10.80
C ALA A 25 4.35 4.16 11.66
N CYS A 26 3.69 3.01 11.78
CA CYS A 26 2.51 2.84 12.63
C CYS A 26 2.85 2.94 14.12
N GLU A 27 4.01 2.41 14.57
CA GLU A 27 4.45 2.53 15.97
C GLU A 27 4.74 3.99 16.35
N GLU A 28 5.39 4.75 15.46
CA GLU A 28 5.58 6.19 15.65
C GLU A 28 4.23 6.91 15.73
N LEU A 29 3.30 6.59 14.83
CA LEU A 29 1.96 7.18 14.81
C LEU A 29 1.15 6.85 16.08
N ARG A 30 1.41 5.70 16.71
CA ARG A 30 0.76 5.27 17.96
C ARG A 30 1.22 6.11 19.15
N ALA A 31 2.51 6.45 19.21
CA ALA A 31 3.08 7.28 20.26
C ALA A 31 2.86 8.78 20.02
N LEU A 32 2.60 9.18 18.77
CA LEU A 32 2.41 10.58 18.40
C LEU A 32 1.25 11.23 19.15
N GLN A 33 1.55 12.32 19.84
CA GLN A 33 0.55 13.27 20.35
C GLN A 33 0.28 14.29 19.25
N GLY A 34 -0.99 14.43 18.85
CA GLY A 34 -1.37 15.42 17.84
C GLY A 34 -1.21 16.85 18.38
N PRO A 35 -0.96 17.85 17.51
CA PRO A 35 -0.93 19.25 17.93
C PRO A 35 -2.28 19.63 18.56
N GLY A 36 -2.27 19.92 19.87
CA GLY A 36 -3.45 20.32 20.63
C GLY A 36 -4.27 19.19 21.27
N ASP A 37 -3.87 17.91 21.14
CA ASP A 37 -4.62 16.77 21.69
C ASP A 37 -3.80 16.00 22.75
N LYS A 38 -4.40 15.74 23.91
CA LYS A 38 -3.80 14.93 25.00
C LYS A 38 -3.97 13.42 24.77
N ASN A 39 -4.73 13.02 23.74
CA ASN A 39 -4.92 11.61 23.38
C ASN A 39 -3.90 11.14 22.32
N ALA A 40 -2.76 10.63 22.80
CA ALA A 40 -1.80 9.93 21.95
C ALA A 40 -2.48 8.83 21.10
N GLY A 41 -2.03 8.63 19.86
CA GLY A 41 -2.48 7.53 19.01
C GLY A 41 -3.90 7.69 18.41
N ARG A 42 -4.48 8.90 18.40
CA ARG A 42 -5.73 9.18 17.67
C ARG A 42 -5.61 8.83 16.18
N LEU A 43 -4.56 9.31 15.51
CA LEU A 43 -4.33 9.04 14.09
C LEU A 43 -4.08 7.56 13.80
N TYR A 44 -3.37 6.87 14.71
CA TYR A 44 -3.15 5.42 14.62
C TYR A 44 -4.47 4.64 14.61
N ARG A 45 -5.40 4.97 15.53
CA ARG A 45 -6.72 4.32 15.58
C ARG A 45 -7.54 4.54 14.31
N ILE A 46 -7.50 5.76 13.75
CA ILE A 46 -8.18 6.09 12.49
C ILE A 46 -7.57 5.31 11.32
N ALA A 47 -6.24 5.27 11.22
CA ALA A 47 -5.54 4.58 10.14
C ALA A 47 -5.78 3.06 10.11
N LEU A 48 -6.09 2.46 11.27
CA LEU A 48 -6.38 1.02 11.37
C LEU A 48 -7.82 0.65 10.99
N GLU A 49 -8.74 1.62 10.85
CA GLU A 49 -10.11 1.33 10.44
C GLU A 49 -10.14 0.62 9.08
N LYS A 50 -10.92 -0.46 8.98
CA LYS A 50 -11.05 -1.25 7.73
C LYS A 50 -12.28 -0.87 6.90
N LYS A 51 -12.78 0.35 7.09
CA LYS A 51 -13.97 0.86 6.38
C LYS A 51 -13.69 0.91 4.87
N GLY A 52 -14.59 0.34 4.07
CA GLY A 52 -14.49 0.34 2.61
C GLY A 52 -13.49 -0.65 2.00
N ILE A 53 -12.62 -1.30 2.79
CA ILE A 53 -11.57 -2.19 2.27
C ILE A 53 -12.14 -3.50 1.71
N TYR A 54 -13.08 -4.12 2.42
CA TYR A 54 -13.65 -5.43 2.06
C TYR A 54 -14.90 -5.33 1.17
N GLY A 55 -15.23 -4.12 0.68
CA GLY A 55 -16.41 -3.88 -0.15
C GLY A 55 -16.12 -3.98 -1.65
N PRO A 56 -17.17 -3.92 -2.50
CA PRO A 56 -17.03 -3.95 -3.96
C PRO A 56 -16.11 -2.85 -4.53
N ASN A 57 -15.99 -1.72 -3.82
CA ASN A 57 -15.19 -0.56 -4.23
C ASN A 57 -13.87 -0.44 -3.45
N GLY A 58 -13.38 -1.52 -2.82
CA GLY A 58 -12.14 -1.50 -2.03
C GLY A 58 -10.88 -1.27 -2.87
N VAL A 59 -10.89 -1.75 -4.12
CA VAL A 59 -9.84 -1.49 -5.11
C VAL A 59 -10.52 -0.96 -6.39
N PRO A 60 -10.18 0.24 -6.87
CA PRO A 60 -10.73 0.75 -8.13
C PRO A 60 -10.39 -0.18 -9.31
N ILE A 61 -11.40 -0.58 -10.08
CA ILE A 61 -11.24 -1.53 -11.19
C ILE A 61 -10.26 -1.02 -12.26
N GLU A 62 -10.17 0.31 -12.44
CA GLU A 62 -9.26 0.95 -13.39
C GLU A 62 -7.78 0.72 -13.04
N TYR A 63 -7.46 0.48 -11.78
CA TYR A 63 -6.10 0.18 -11.32
C TYR A 63 -5.76 -1.32 -11.42
N ALA A 64 -6.76 -2.21 -11.51
CA ALA A 64 -6.56 -3.66 -11.64
C ALA A 64 -6.13 -4.10 -13.06
N ARG A 65 -5.48 -3.22 -13.83
CA ARG A 65 -4.99 -3.51 -15.18
C ARG A 65 -3.76 -4.43 -15.11
N ALA A 66 -3.80 -5.50 -15.90
CA ALA A 66 -2.67 -6.43 -16.02
C ALA A 66 -1.52 -5.82 -16.83
N GLN A 67 -0.29 -6.28 -16.56
CA GLN A 67 0.87 -5.95 -17.39
C GLN A 67 0.76 -6.62 -18.76
N THR A 68 1.20 -5.92 -19.80
CA THR A 68 1.22 -6.41 -21.19
C THR A 68 2.64 -6.50 -21.71
N ASP A 69 2.90 -7.41 -22.66
CA ASP A 69 4.24 -7.62 -23.24
C ASP A 69 4.76 -6.38 -23.98
N THR A 70 3.86 -5.62 -24.61
CA THR A 70 4.17 -4.34 -25.27
C THR A 70 3.18 -3.26 -24.85
N PRO A 71 3.59 -1.99 -24.85
CA PRO A 71 2.68 -0.89 -24.52
C PRO A 71 1.64 -0.68 -25.62
N ALA A 72 0.51 -0.06 -25.25
CA ALA A 72 -0.48 0.41 -26.22
C ALA A 72 0.06 1.61 -27.03
N LYS A 73 -0.64 1.96 -28.11
CA LYS A 73 -0.35 3.17 -28.91
C LYS A 73 -0.31 4.43 -28.05
N GLU A 74 -1.24 4.52 -27.09
CA GLU A 74 -1.29 5.56 -26.06
C GLU A 74 -1.13 4.87 -24.70
N PRO A 75 0.08 4.88 -24.11
CA PRO A 75 0.37 4.14 -22.88
C PRO A 75 -0.19 4.81 -21.61
N TRP A 76 -0.42 6.12 -21.66
CA TRP A 76 -0.92 6.92 -20.55
C TRP A 76 -1.81 8.06 -21.05
N ASP A 77 -2.95 8.26 -20.40
CA ASP A 77 -3.86 9.35 -20.71
C ASP A 77 -3.45 10.61 -19.93
N HIS A 78 -2.77 11.53 -20.61
CA HIS A 78 -2.39 12.83 -20.06
C HIS A 78 -3.54 13.86 -20.05
N SER A 79 -4.66 13.54 -20.71
CA SER A 79 -5.82 14.43 -20.81
C SER A 79 -6.85 14.23 -19.70
N TRP A 80 -6.63 13.25 -18.81
CA TRP A 80 -7.54 12.94 -17.72
C TRP A 80 -7.85 14.16 -16.85
N THR A 81 -9.13 14.41 -16.63
CA THR A 81 -9.66 15.47 -15.75
C THR A 81 -10.66 14.88 -14.76
N ARG A 82 -10.75 15.49 -13.58
CA ARG A 82 -11.60 15.04 -12.46
C ARG A 82 -13.08 15.32 -12.65
#